data_AF-A0A1T5AN33-F1
#
_entry.id   AF-A0A1T5AN33-F1
#
_cell.length_a   1.000
_cell.length_b   1.000
_cell.length_c   1.000
_cell.angle_alpha   90.00
_cell.angle_beta   90.00
_cell.angle_gamma   90.00
#
_symmetry.space_group_name_H-M   'P 1'
#
loop_
_entity.id
_entity.type
_entity.pdbx_description
1 polymer ?
#
loop_
_entity_poly.entity_id
_entity_poly.type
_entity_poly.pdbx_seq_one_letter_code
_entity_poly.pdbx_strand_id
1 'polypeptide(L)'
;MKKLFYTAGIFIALNSACSESQTPSAVIFANPQPEDGMVLRKFPISLLGEYISDKDSNSLVIQPEGIFRYVHYKKNAHVNQLDSGDVLIGDSVIRDTEWNLNFPVKRVGDTVYFELNTVDTLFLLSADHMLRKSRDTYILNRRQEKGWKVVKLEKKNKQLIWASVSENEADHLKKLSDNYIDSVPYEFHLSASKFREFLKADGFQDTDTFKAKSRRKKAYNRINK
;
A
#
# COMPACT_ATOMS: atom_id res chain seq x y z
N MET A 1 1.19 30.51 14.52
CA MET A 1 1.62 29.73 13.35
C MET A 1 0.54 28.72 13.02
N LYS A 2 -0.24 28.95 11.96
CA LYS A 2 -1.24 27.99 11.48
C LYS A 2 -0.49 27.06 10.54
N LYS A 3 -0.34 25.78 10.88
CA LYS A 3 0.29 24.74 10.04
C LYS A 3 -0.79 23.99 9.26
N LEU A 4 -1.75 24.71 8.68
CA LEU A 4 -2.99 24.06 8.24
C LEU A 4 -2.80 23.27 6.95
N PHE A 5 -1.82 23.60 6.10
CA PHE A 5 -1.59 22.90 4.82
C PHE A 5 -0.44 21.89 4.85
N TYR A 6 0.59 22.14 5.67
CA TYR A 6 1.82 21.36 5.64
C TYR A 6 1.83 20.04 6.42
N THR A 7 0.96 19.82 7.41
CA THR A 7 1.06 18.61 8.27
C THR A 7 0.34 17.36 7.74
N ALA A 8 -0.44 17.45 6.66
CA ALA A 8 -1.17 16.28 6.16
C ALA A 8 -1.32 16.15 4.63
N GLY A 9 -0.97 17.18 3.84
CA GLY A 9 -1.35 17.22 2.42
C GLY A 9 -0.22 17.11 1.39
N ILE A 10 1.00 17.51 1.73
CA ILE A 10 2.08 17.73 0.76
C ILE A 10 3.39 17.12 1.28
N PHE A 11 3.33 15.88 1.75
CA PHE A 11 4.52 15.01 1.80
C PHE A 11 4.46 13.91 0.71
N ILE A 12 3.39 13.90 -0.10
CA ILE A 12 3.05 12.76 -0.97
C ILE A 12 3.57 12.92 -2.41
N ALA A 13 4.07 14.10 -2.83
CA ALA A 13 4.30 14.33 -4.26
C ALA A 13 5.75 14.40 -4.75
N LEU A 14 6.78 14.58 -3.90
CA LEU A 14 8.16 14.82 -4.40
C LEU A 14 9.30 13.98 -3.81
N ASN A 15 9.00 13.02 -2.93
CA ASN A 15 9.85 11.83 -2.84
C ASN A 15 9.43 10.85 -3.94
N SER A 16 9.73 11.19 -5.19
CA SER A 16 9.74 10.19 -6.24
C SER A 16 10.72 9.10 -5.83
N ALA A 17 10.19 7.89 -5.64
CA ALA A 17 10.87 6.64 -5.26
C ALA A 17 11.10 6.36 -3.76
N CYS A 18 10.16 6.68 -2.87
CA CYS A 18 10.04 5.90 -1.62
C CYS A 18 8.59 5.86 -1.18
N SER A 19 7.78 5.12 -1.93
CA SER A 19 6.51 4.66 -1.41
C SER A 19 6.71 3.77 -0.18
N GLU A 20 5.66 3.59 0.61
CA GLU A 20 5.49 2.58 1.68
C GLU A 20 5.99 1.17 1.31
N SER A 21 6.18 0.95 0.02
CA SER A 21 6.88 -0.13 -0.64
C SER A 21 8.35 -0.30 -0.16
N GLN A 22 9.12 0.75 0.10
CA GLN A 22 10.54 0.71 0.48
C GLN A 22 10.83 0.94 1.97
N THR A 23 9.81 1.10 2.82
CA THR A 23 10.08 1.20 4.27
C THR A 23 10.71 -0.11 4.77
N PRO A 24 11.92 -0.05 5.36
CA PRO A 24 12.54 -1.22 5.95
C PRO A 24 11.58 -1.83 6.96
N SER A 25 11.24 -3.10 6.80
CA SER A 25 10.41 -3.78 7.78
C SER A 25 11.26 -4.11 9.00
N ALA A 26 10.71 -3.92 10.20
CA ALA A 26 11.37 -4.34 11.44
C ALA A 26 11.58 -5.86 11.50
N VAL A 27 10.79 -6.64 10.74
CA VAL A 27 10.87 -8.10 10.67
C VAL A 27 11.05 -8.54 9.22
N ILE A 28 12.09 -9.33 8.97
CA ILE A 28 12.39 -9.92 7.67
C ILE A 28 12.65 -11.42 7.78
N PHE A 29 12.54 -12.11 6.66
CA PHE A 29 12.83 -13.54 6.56
C PHE A 29 14.06 -13.76 5.69
N ALA A 30 14.93 -14.71 6.06
CA ALA A 30 16.13 -15.03 5.28
C ALA A 30 15.77 -15.55 3.87
N ASN A 31 14.68 -16.32 3.78
CA ASN A 31 14.16 -16.90 2.55
C ASN A 31 12.73 -16.42 2.27
N PRO A 32 12.31 -16.38 0.99
CA PRO A 32 10.93 -16.10 0.63
C PRO A 32 10.00 -17.20 1.15
N GLN A 33 8.86 -16.79 1.71
CA GLN A 33 7.92 -17.64 2.42
C GLN A 33 6.62 -17.94 1.64
N PRO A 34 6.04 -19.14 1.84
CA PRO A 34 6.70 -20.31 2.42
C PRO A 34 7.79 -20.81 1.47
N GLU A 35 8.87 -21.40 2.01
CA GLU A 35 10.02 -21.88 1.23
C GLU A 35 9.64 -22.93 0.16
N ASP A 36 8.66 -23.79 0.46
CA ASP A 36 8.11 -24.81 -0.44
C ASP A 36 6.94 -24.32 -1.31
N GLY A 37 6.60 -23.03 -1.23
CA GLY A 37 5.46 -22.44 -1.92
C GLY A 37 5.66 -22.32 -3.42
N MET A 38 4.63 -22.74 -4.18
CA MET A 38 4.58 -22.51 -5.62
C MET A 38 4.59 -21.01 -5.93
N VAL A 39 5.53 -20.57 -6.76
CA VAL A 39 5.60 -19.19 -7.27
C VAL A 39 4.59 -19.01 -8.40
N LEU A 40 3.72 -18.03 -8.26
CA LEU A 40 2.71 -17.67 -9.25
C LEU A 40 3.25 -16.60 -10.20
N ARG A 41 2.99 -16.75 -11.49
CA ARG A 41 3.37 -15.78 -12.54
C ARG A 41 2.30 -14.72 -12.81
N LYS A 42 1.15 -14.83 -12.17
CA LYS A 42 0.06 -13.85 -12.24
C LYS A 42 -0.83 -13.96 -11.01
N PHE A 43 -1.47 -12.86 -10.64
CA PHE A 43 -2.54 -12.89 -9.66
C PHE A 43 -3.74 -13.69 -10.19
N PRO A 44 -4.36 -14.53 -9.34
CA PRO A 44 -5.55 -15.30 -9.71
C PRO A 44 -6.73 -14.37 -9.99
N ILE A 45 -7.61 -14.77 -10.91
CA ILE A 45 -8.81 -14.01 -11.31
C ILE A 45 -9.66 -13.62 -10.10
N SER A 46 -9.71 -14.47 -9.07
CA SER A 46 -10.46 -14.22 -7.84
C SER A 46 -9.94 -13.01 -7.05
N LEU A 47 -8.68 -12.61 -7.20
CA LEU A 47 -8.11 -11.41 -6.54
C LEU A 47 -8.15 -10.16 -7.42
N LEU A 48 -8.43 -10.26 -8.72
CA LEU A 48 -8.38 -9.10 -9.60
C LEU A 48 -9.53 -8.13 -9.33
N GLY A 49 -9.23 -6.83 -9.34
CA GLY A 49 -10.22 -5.77 -9.18
C GLY A 49 -9.73 -4.58 -8.39
N GLU A 50 -10.66 -3.65 -8.14
CA GLU A 50 -10.47 -2.47 -7.31
C GLU A 50 -11.11 -2.69 -5.94
N TYR A 51 -10.39 -2.32 -4.89
CA TYR A 51 -10.78 -2.46 -3.50
C TYR A 51 -10.64 -1.11 -2.81
N ILE A 52 -11.68 -0.63 -2.16
CA ILE A 52 -11.71 0.68 -1.51
C ILE A 52 -11.34 0.49 -0.05
N SER A 53 -10.43 1.32 0.45
CA SER A 53 -10.05 1.34 1.87
C SER A 53 -11.25 1.68 2.75
N ASP A 54 -11.35 1.02 3.91
CA ASP A 54 -12.34 1.37 4.92
C ASP A 54 -11.90 2.58 5.78
N LYS A 55 -10.62 2.98 5.72
CA LYS A 55 -10.03 4.02 6.56
C LYS A 55 -9.95 5.38 5.86
N ASP A 56 -9.84 5.41 4.54
CA ASP A 56 -9.59 6.62 3.76
C ASP A 56 -10.15 6.52 2.31
N SER A 57 -9.89 7.56 1.50
CA SER A 57 -10.30 7.62 0.10
C SER A 57 -9.37 6.83 -0.85
N ASN A 58 -8.43 6.05 -0.33
CA ASN A 58 -7.50 5.29 -1.15
C ASN A 58 -8.17 4.03 -1.71
N SER A 59 -7.70 3.60 -2.87
CA SER A 59 -8.07 2.30 -3.42
C SER A 59 -6.84 1.47 -3.78
N LEU A 60 -6.99 0.16 -3.63
CA LEU A 60 -6.01 -0.84 -4.02
C LEU A 60 -6.52 -1.55 -5.27
N VAL A 61 -5.72 -1.57 -6.32
CA VAL A 61 -6.05 -2.20 -7.60
C VAL A 61 -5.11 -3.38 -7.81
N ILE A 62 -5.68 -4.57 -7.93
CA ILE A 62 -4.96 -5.80 -8.26
C ILE A 62 -5.19 -6.11 -9.74
N GLN A 63 -4.09 -6.13 -10.49
CA GLN A 63 -4.00 -6.51 -11.90
C GLN A 63 -3.25 -7.86 -12.01
N PRO A 64 -3.26 -8.53 -13.18
CA PRO A 64 -2.61 -9.83 -13.31
C PRO A 64 -1.12 -9.80 -12.94
N GLU A 65 -0.43 -8.68 -13.15
CA GLU A 65 1.01 -8.54 -12.96
C GLU A 65 1.41 -7.86 -11.64
N GLY A 66 0.49 -7.17 -10.96
CA GLY A 66 0.86 -6.30 -9.85
C GLY A 66 -0.29 -5.74 -9.03
N ILE A 67 0.09 -5.02 -7.97
CA ILE A 67 -0.79 -4.33 -7.04
C ILE A 67 -0.39 -2.87 -6.97
N PHE A 68 -1.37 -2.00 -7.13
CA PHE A 68 -1.21 -0.56 -7.17
C PHE A 68 -2.11 0.10 -6.13
N ARG A 69 -1.62 1.14 -5.45
CA ARG A 69 -2.42 1.99 -4.58
C ARG A 69 -2.70 3.30 -5.30
N TYR A 70 -3.98 3.63 -5.44
CA TYR A 70 -4.44 4.92 -5.91
C TYR A 70 -4.77 5.77 -4.70
N VAL A 71 -4.08 6.90 -4.57
CA VAL A 71 -4.35 7.89 -3.52
C VAL A 71 -5.16 9.01 -4.15
N HIS A 72 -6.29 9.32 -3.55
CA HIS A 72 -7.18 10.39 -3.99
C HIS A 72 -7.30 11.40 -2.86
N TYR A 73 -6.47 12.44 -2.91
CA TYR A 73 -6.45 13.49 -1.92
C TYR A 73 -7.29 14.66 -2.40
N LYS A 74 -8.28 15.05 -1.58
CA LYS A 74 -9.10 16.24 -1.82
C LYS A 74 -9.08 17.11 -0.58
N LYS A 75 -8.78 18.39 -0.77
CA LYS A 75 -8.86 19.38 0.29
C LYS A 75 -9.40 20.69 -0.27
N ASN A 76 -10.05 21.46 0.58
CA ASN A 76 -10.40 22.83 0.27
C ASN A 76 -9.91 23.75 1.38
N ALA A 77 -9.78 25.01 1.01
CA ALA A 77 -9.23 26.06 1.85
C ALA A 77 -9.90 27.37 1.51
N HIS A 78 -10.12 28.23 2.50
CA HIS A 78 -10.36 29.63 2.18
C HIS A 78 -9.03 30.28 1.71
N VAL A 79 -9.06 31.22 0.76
CA VAL A 79 -7.85 31.91 0.27
C VAL A 79 -7.05 32.54 1.42
N ASN A 80 -7.74 33.19 2.36
CA ASN A 80 -7.13 33.77 3.57
C ASN A 80 -6.56 32.74 4.58
N GLN A 81 -6.74 31.44 4.35
CA GLN A 81 -6.12 30.38 5.14
C GLN A 81 -4.83 29.87 4.50
N LEU A 82 -4.53 30.24 3.26
CA LEU A 82 -3.28 29.89 2.61
C LEU A 82 -2.10 30.36 3.47
N ASP A 83 -1.08 29.51 3.54
CA ASP A 83 0.10 29.81 4.34
C ASP A 83 0.93 30.90 3.64
N SER A 84 1.77 31.63 4.39
CA SER A 84 2.51 32.77 3.82
C SER A 84 3.49 32.40 2.70
N GLY A 85 3.85 31.12 2.60
CA GLY A 85 4.67 30.56 1.54
C GLY A 85 3.89 30.21 0.27
N ASP A 86 2.55 30.25 0.32
CA ASP A 86 1.68 29.85 -0.78
C ASP A 86 1.20 31.08 -1.56
N VAL A 87 1.57 31.14 -2.84
CA VAL A 87 1.11 32.20 -3.75
C VAL A 87 0.11 31.62 -4.72
N LEU A 88 -1.15 32.04 -4.61
CA LEU A 88 -2.16 31.75 -5.61
C LEU A 88 -1.87 32.56 -6.88
N ILE A 89 -1.67 31.86 -8.00
CA ILE A 89 -1.45 32.43 -9.33
C ILE A 89 -2.72 32.22 -10.16
N GLY A 90 -3.48 33.30 -10.35
CA GLY A 90 -4.80 33.24 -10.99
C GLY A 90 -5.77 32.34 -10.22
N ASP A 91 -6.51 31.48 -10.93
CA ASP A 91 -7.51 30.58 -10.35
C ASP A 91 -7.14 29.09 -10.44
N SER A 92 -5.93 28.79 -10.91
CA SER A 92 -5.56 27.44 -11.34
C SER A 92 -4.28 26.88 -10.73
N VAL A 93 -3.45 27.72 -10.10
CA VAL A 93 -2.16 27.28 -9.56
C VAL A 93 -1.92 27.91 -8.20
N ILE A 94 -1.50 27.09 -7.23
CA ILE A 94 -0.78 27.58 -6.05
C ILE A 94 0.69 27.24 -6.22
N ARG A 95 1.53 28.26 -6.11
CA ARG A 95 2.97 28.10 -6.03
C ARG A 95 3.41 28.13 -4.58
N ASP A 96 3.97 27.02 -4.14
CA ASP A 96 4.73 26.93 -2.90
C ASP A 96 6.11 27.55 -3.15
N THR A 97 6.42 28.62 -2.43
CA THR A 97 7.67 29.37 -2.59
C THR A 97 8.82 28.81 -1.77
N GLU A 98 8.55 27.96 -0.77
CA GLU A 98 9.57 27.31 0.06
C GLU A 98 10.24 26.17 -0.72
N TRP A 99 9.44 25.36 -1.42
CA TRP A 99 9.90 24.22 -2.20
C TRP A 99 9.98 24.49 -3.70
N ASN A 100 9.53 25.68 -4.14
CA ASN A 100 9.45 26.10 -5.54
C ASN A 100 8.62 25.14 -6.40
N LEU A 101 7.43 24.78 -5.91
CA LEU A 101 6.53 23.80 -6.52
C LEU A 101 5.23 24.45 -6.95
N ASN A 102 4.67 23.96 -8.05
CA ASN A 102 3.37 24.41 -8.54
C ASN A 102 2.35 23.29 -8.39
N PHE A 103 1.26 23.58 -7.69
CA PHE A 103 0.15 22.67 -7.49
C PHE A 103 -1.06 23.14 -8.30
N PRO A 104 -1.65 22.26 -9.13
CA PRO A 104 -2.90 22.57 -9.80
C PRO A 104 -4.02 22.68 -8.77
N VAL A 105 -4.81 23.74 -8.87
CA VAL A 105 -5.96 23.99 -8.02
C VAL A 105 -7.14 24.49 -8.84
N LYS A 106 -8.31 24.57 -8.20
CA LYS A 106 -9.47 25.26 -8.74
C LYS A 106 -9.97 26.26 -7.71
N ARG A 107 -10.04 27.55 -8.06
CA ARG A 107 -10.71 28.55 -7.21
C ARG A 107 -12.19 28.69 -7.57
N VAL A 108 -13.05 28.76 -6.54
CA VAL A 108 -14.46 29.13 -6.66
C VAL A 108 -14.80 30.10 -5.54
N GLY A 109 -15.01 31.37 -5.88
CA GLY A 109 -15.14 32.44 -4.90
C GLY A 109 -13.88 32.55 -4.03
N ASP A 110 -14.06 32.48 -2.71
CA ASP A 110 -12.95 32.53 -1.77
C ASP A 110 -12.44 31.15 -1.34
N THR A 111 -12.92 30.08 -2.00
CA THR A 111 -12.47 28.72 -1.74
C THR A 111 -11.52 28.24 -2.83
N VAL A 112 -10.38 27.70 -2.44
CA VAL A 112 -9.46 26.96 -3.31
C VAL A 112 -9.64 25.47 -3.06
N TYR A 113 -9.79 24.72 -4.14
CA TYR A 113 -9.92 23.27 -4.15
C TYR A 113 -8.63 22.64 -4.66
N PHE A 114 -8.08 21.73 -3.86
CA PHE A 114 -6.93 20.91 -4.16
C PHE A 114 -7.41 19.49 -4.45
N GLU A 115 -6.98 18.94 -5.58
CA GLU A 115 -7.20 17.55 -5.92
C GLU A 115 -5.89 16.96 -6.43
N LEU A 116 -5.37 15.96 -5.71
CA LEU A 116 -4.18 15.23 -6.09
C LEU A 116 -4.53 13.76 -6.23
N ASN A 117 -4.25 13.21 -7.41
CA ASN A 117 -4.40 11.80 -7.70
C ASN A 117 -3.01 11.21 -7.99
N THR A 118 -2.55 10.31 -7.15
CA THR A 118 -1.27 9.60 -7.35
C THR A 118 -1.48 8.10 -7.40
N VAL A 119 -0.54 7.41 -8.05
CA VAL A 119 -0.49 5.96 -8.12
C VAL A 119 0.85 5.50 -7.59
N ASP A 120 0.80 4.56 -6.65
CA ASP A 120 1.95 3.90 -6.09
C ASP A 120 1.95 2.41 -6.47
N THR A 121 3.12 1.90 -6.88
CA THR A 121 3.30 0.48 -7.16
C THR A 121 3.73 -0.23 -5.88
N LEU A 122 2.79 -0.97 -5.27
CA LEU A 122 3.08 -1.73 -4.05
C LEU A 122 3.81 -3.04 -4.35
N PHE A 123 3.47 -3.67 -5.47
CA PHE A 123 4.00 -4.98 -5.85
C PHE A 123 3.93 -5.17 -7.36
N LEU A 124 5.00 -5.63 -7.99
CA LEU A 124 5.03 -5.97 -9.41
C LEU A 124 5.84 -7.25 -9.58
N LEU A 125 5.24 -8.30 -10.15
CA LEU A 125 5.85 -9.63 -10.24
C LEU A 125 7.23 -9.59 -10.91
N SER A 126 8.24 -10.06 -10.20
CA SER A 126 9.63 -10.11 -10.66
C SER A 126 10.44 -11.15 -9.86
N ALA A 127 11.74 -11.26 -10.12
CA ALA A 127 12.63 -12.07 -9.30
C ALA A 127 12.69 -11.56 -7.84
N ASP A 128 12.55 -10.25 -7.64
CA ASP A 128 12.58 -9.61 -6.32
C ASP A 128 11.20 -9.50 -5.68
N HIS A 129 10.12 -9.74 -6.44
CA HIS A 129 8.74 -9.67 -5.99
C HIS A 129 8.00 -10.95 -6.37
N MET A 130 8.01 -11.91 -5.46
CA MET A 130 7.43 -13.23 -5.72
C MET A 130 6.09 -13.41 -5.01
N LEU A 131 5.06 -13.71 -5.78
CA LEU A 131 3.78 -14.16 -5.28
C LEU A 131 3.83 -15.66 -5.03
N ARG A 132 3.70 -16.09 -3.78
CA ARG A 132 3.59 -17.51 -3.40
C ARG A 132 2.21 -17.82 -2.86
N LYS A 133 1.80 -19.08 -2.94
CA LYS A 133 0.52 -19.56 -2.40
C LYS A 133 0.76 -20.58 -1.29
N SER A 134 0.04 -20.43 -0.18
CA SER A 134 -0.02 -21.38 0.92
C SER A 134 -1.49 -21.69 1.23
N ARG A 135 -1.99 -22.85 0.79
CA ARG A 135 -3.43 -23.20 0.84
C ARG A 135 -4.28 -22.10 0.19
N ASP A 136 -5.17 -21.43 0.93
CA ASP A 136 -6.05 -20.38 0.40
C ASP A 136 -5.49 -18.96 0.61
N THR A 137 -4.27 -18.87 1.12
CA THR A 137 -3.60 -17.61 1.42
C THR A 137 -2.52 -17.31 0.38
N TYR A 138 -2.45 -16.04 -0.04
CA TYR A 138 -1.43 -15.55 -0.94
C TYR A 138 -0.38 -14.79 -0.13
N ILE A 139 0.89 -15.04 -0.42
CA ILE A 139 2.03 -14.47 0.29
C ILE A 139 2.86 -13.67 -0.70
N LEU A 140 2.94 -12.37 -0.48
CA LEU A 140 3.77 -11.45 -1.26
C LEU A 140 5.14 -11.41 -0.62
N ASN A 141 6.16 -11.83 -1.37
CA ASN A 141 7.54 -11.79 -0.93
C ASN A 141 8.25 -10.68 -1.67
N ARG A 142 8.82 -9.75 -0.93
CA ARG A 142 9.57 -8.63 -1.48
C ARG A 142 11.00 -8.67 -0.97
N ARG A 143 11.96 -8.68 -1.90
CA ARG A 143 13.37 -8.58 -1.58
C ARG A 143 13.67 -7.23 -0.91
N GLN A 144 14.48 -7.29 0.11
CA GLN A 144 15.10 -6.19 0.83
C GLN A 144 16.61 -6.45 0.86
N GLU A 145 17.40 -5.45 1.26
CA GLU A 145 18.86 -5.58 1.31
C GLU A 145 19.32 -6.80 2.13
N LYS A 146 18.71 -7.01 3.30
CA LYS A 146 19.08 -8.06 4.26
C LYS A 146 18.21 -9.32 4.21
N GLY A 147 17.19 -9.37 3.37
CA GLY A 147 16.27 -10.52 3.37
C GLY A 147 14.97 -10.26 2.62
N TRP A 148 13.88 -10.82 3.11
CA TRP A 148 12.56 -10.74 2.48
C TRP A 148 11.52 -10.15 3.42
N LYS A 149 10.87 -9.07 2.99
CA LYS A 149 9.62 -8.59 3.59
C LYS A 149 8.49 -9.48 3.09
N VAL A 150 7.66 -9.96 4.01
CA VAL A 150 6.57 -10.87 3.70
C VAL A 150 5.25 -10.21 4.08
N VAL A 151 4.29 -10.24 3.17
CA VAL A 151 2.93 -9.73 3.38
C VAL A 151 1.95 -10.84 3.06
N LYS A 152 0.96 -11.01 3.92
CA LYS A 152 -0.16 -11.92 3.74
C LYS A 152 -1.31 -11.17 3.05
N LEU A 153 -1.79 -11.73 1.95
CA LEU A 153 -2.94 -11.25 1.20
C LEU A 153 -4.05 -12.30 1.27
N GLU A 154 -5.18 -11.91 1.85
CA GLU A 154 -6.33 -12.78 2.05
C GLU A 154 -7.60 -12.14 1.51
N LYS A 155 -8.42 -12.91 0.78
CA LYS A 155 -9.73 -12.46 0.32
C LYS A 155 -10.81 -13.27 1.01
N LYS A 156 -11.68 -12.59 1.77
CA LYS A 156 -12.88 -13.16 2.41
C LYS A 156 -14.11 -12.44 1.88
N ASN A 157 -14.97 -13.14 1.15
CA ASN A 157 -16.16 -12.56 0.52
C ASN A 157 -15.83 -11.33 -0.36
N LYS A 158 -16.34 -10.15 0.01
CA LYS A 158 -16.10 -8.86 -0.64
C LYS A 158 -15.02 -8.04 0.06
N GLN A 159 -14.22 -8.65 0.94
CA GLN A 159 -13.13 -7.99 1.64
C GLN A 159 -11.78 -8.56 1.18
N LEU A 160 -10.81 -7.68 1.07
CA LEU A 160 -9.40 -7.99 0.90
C LEU A 160 -8.67 -7.49 2.15
N ILE A 161 -7.87 -8.36 2.73
CA ILE A 161 -7.04 -8.07 3.91
C ILE A 161 -5.59 -8.10 3.44
N TRP A 162 -4.91 -6.97 3.62
CA TRP A 162 -3.47 -6.81 3.46
C TRP A 162 -2.86 -6.82 4.85
N ALA A 163 -2.04 -7.82 5.16
CA ALA A 163 -1.53 -8.03 6.51
C ALA A 163 0.00 -8.15 6.49
N SER A 164 0.67 -7.36 7.31
CA SER A 164 2.13 -7.35 7.47
C SER A 164 2.51 -7.94 8.82
N VAL A 165 3.76 -8.38 8.94
CA VAL A 165 4.33 -8.77 10.23
C VAL A 165 4.79 -7.51 10.96
N SER A 166 4.29 -7.33 12.18
CA SER A 166 4.69 -6.24 13.06
C SER A 166 5.86 -6.63 13.96
N GLU A 167 6.55 -5.63 14.51
CA GLU A 167 7.63 -5.87 15.50
C GLU A 167 7.13 -6.62 16.74
N ASN A 168 5.88 -6.40 17.15
CA ASN A 168 5.26 -7.08 18.29
C ASN A 168 5.13 -8.60 18.11
N GLU A 169 5.29 -9.10 16.88
CA GLU A 169 5.24 -10.53 16.56
C GLU A 169 6.63 -11.18 16.58
N ALA A 170 7.70 -10.41 16.80
CA ALA A 170 9.07 -10.92 16.85
C ALA A 170 9.26 -12.01 17.92
N ASP A 171 8.69 -11.86 19.12
CA ASP A 171 8.82 -12.86 20.18
C ASP A 171 8.14 -14.20 19.84
N HIS A 172 7.03 -14.15 19.10
CA HIS A 172 6.38 -15.36 18.60
C HIS A 172 7.26 -16.03 17.52
N LEU A 173 7.80 -15.24 16.60
CA LEU A 173 8.71 -15.74 15.58
C LEU A 173 10.00 -16.31 16.16
N LYS A 174 10.58 -15.72 17.21
CA LYS A 174 11.75 -16.25 17.93
C LYS A 174 11.51 -17.66 18.45
N LYS A 175 10.30 -17.96 18.97
CA LYS A 175 9.93 -19.30 19.46
C LYS A 175 9.77 -20.33 18.35
N LEU A 176 9.37 -19.88 17.16
CA LEU A 176 9.17 -20.76 16.00
C LEU A 176 10.44 -20.93 15.16
N SER A 177 11.34 -19.93 15.12
CA SER A 177 12.49 -19.90 14.21
C SER A 177 13.46 -21.05 14.42
N ASP A 178 14.09 -21.51 13.34
CA ASP A 178 15.22 -22.44 13.41
C ASP A 178 16.49 -21.73 13.89
N ASN A 179 16.68 -20.50 13.41
CA ASN A 179 17.67 -19.54 13.90
C ASN A 179 17.18 -18.11 13.60
N TYR A 180 17.77 -17.10 14.24
CA TYR A 180 17.42 -15.69 13.99
C TYR A 180 18.59 -14.76 14.34
N ILE A 181 18.57 -13.54 13.80
CA ILE A 181 19.48 -12.45 14.15
C ILE A 181 18.73 -11.47 15.06
N ASP A 182 19.20 -11.31 16.29
CA ASP A 182 18.59 -10.43 17.30
C ASP A 182 19.08 -8.98 17.16
N SER A 183 18.87 -8.39 15.98
CA SER A 183 19.22 -7.01 15.64
C SER A 183 18.23 -6.49 14.62
N VAL A 184 17.79 -5.23 14.72
CA VAL A 184 16.80 -4.67 13.79
C VAL A 184 17.44 -4.40 12.42
N PRO A 185 16.83 -4.84 11.30
CA PRO A 185 15.60 -5.65 11.24
C PRO A 185 15.82 -7.09 11.68
N TYR A 186 14.93 -7.62 12.54
CA TYR A 186 14.98 -9.00 13.01
C TYR A 186 14.88 -9.95 11.83
N GLU A 187 15.91 -10.77 11.63
CA GLU A 187 15.95 -11.74 10.53
C GLU A 187 15.61 -13.14 11.05
N PHE A 188 14.58 -13.76 10.50
CA PHE A 188 14.13 -15.09 10.87
C PHE A 188 14.33 -16.11 9.75
N HIS A 189 14.81 -17.30 10.12
CA HIS A 189 14.82 -18.47 9.24
C HIS A 189 13.73 -19.45 9.69
N LEU A 190 12.71 -19.59 8.84
CA LEU A 190 11.60 -20.51 9.06
C LEU A 190 11.51 -21.51 7.93
N SER A 191 11.53 -22.79 8.29
CA SER A 191 11.00 -23.82 7.40
C SER A 191 9.53 -23.57 7.06
N ALA A 192 9.09 -24.09 5.92
CA ALA A 192 7.71 -23.94 5.48
C ALA A 192 6.67 -24.49 6.48
N SER A 193 7.02 -25.51 7.28
CA SER A 193 6.13 -26.03 8.33
C SER A 193 5.92 -25.02 9.45
N LYS A 194 7.00 -24.40 9.92
CA LYS A 194 6.98 -23.38 10.98
C LYS A 194 6.30 -22.10 10.51
N PHE A 195 6.50 -21.70 9.25
CA PHE A 195 5.74 -20.60 8.65
C PHE A 195 4.23 -20.89 8.58
N ARG A 196 3.83 -22.13 8.27
CA ARG A 196 2.42 -22.54 8.32
C ARG A 196 1.86 -22.54 9.74
N GLU A 197 2.67 -22.84 10.75
CA GLU A 197 2.28 -22.72 12.16
C GLU A 197 2.05 -21.26 12.53
N PHE A 198 2.97 -20.36 12.15
CA PHE A 198 2.80 -18.92 12.32
C PHE A 198 1.51 -18.40 11.67
N LEU A 199 1.19 -18.85 10.45
CA LEU A 199 -0.06 -18.50 9.77
C LEU A 199 -1.32 -18.99 10.51
N LYS A 200 -1.27 -20.17 11.15
CA LYS A 200 -2.40 -20.74 11.89
C LYS A 200 -2.61 -20.09 13.25
N ALA A 201 -1.55 -19.56 13.83
CA ALA A 201 -1.57 -18.85 15.11
C ALA A 201 -1.84 -17.34 14.93
N ASP A 202 -2.64 -16.98 13.91
CA ASP A 202 -3.05 -15.62 13.58
C ASP A 202 -1.89 -14.61 13.48
N GLY A 203 -0.74 -15.06 12.95
CA GLY A 203 0.33 -14.14 12.56
C GLY A 203 -0.11 -13.18 11.46
N PHE A 204 0.70 -12.12 11.26
CA PHE A 204 0.41 -10.94 10.47
C PHE A 204 -0.70 -10.08 11.08
N GLN A 205 -0.41 -9.46 12.24
CA GLN A 205 -1.41 -8.72 13.03
C GLN A 205 -1.59 -7.26 12.60
N ASP A 206 -0.64 -6.68 11.89
CA ASP A 206 -0.77 -5.34 11.32
C ASP A 206 -1.57 -5.42 10.01
N THR A 207 -2.83 -4.94 10.04
CA THR A 207 -3.80 -5.19 8.97
C THR A 207 -4.45 -3.93 8.41
N ASP A 208 -4.58 -3.93 7.10
CA ASP A 208 -5.45 -3.03 6.33
C ASP A 208 -6.54 -3.82 5.62
N THR A 209 -7.77 -3.35 5.76
CA THR A 209 -8.95 -3.99 5.18
C THR A 209 -9.56 -3.10 4.10
N PHE A 210 -9.88 -3.73 2.97
CA PHE A 210 -10.45 -3.08 1.80
C PHE A 210 -11.71 -3.80 1.35
N LYS A 211 -12.71 -3.05 0.90
CA LYS A 211 -13.96 -3.58 0.33
C LYS A 211 -13.89 -3.59 -1.19
N ALA A 212 -14.17 -4.73 -1.80
CA ALA A 212 -14.28 -4.87 -3.23
C ALA A 212 -15.31 -3.89 -3.80
N LYS A 213 -14.87 -3.04 -4.74
CA LYS A 213 -15.76 -2.12 -5.43
C LYS A 213 -16.69 -2.93 -6.31
N SER A 214 -17.99 -2.84 -6.05
CA SER A 214 -18.99 -3.50 -6.88
C SER A 214 -18.81 -3.06 -8.34
N ARG A 215 -18.70 -4.03 -9.25
CA ARG A 215 -18.83 -3.75 -10.68
C ARG A 215 -20.25 -3.22 -10.88
N ARG A 216 -20.44 -1.89 -10.96
CA ARG A 216 -21.67 -1.36 -11.55
C ARG A 216 -21.76 -2.00 -12.94
N LYS A 217 -22.82 -2.78 -13.20
CA LYS A 217 -23.21 -3.18 -14.56
C LYS A 217 -23.45 -1.88 -15.34
N LYS A 218 -22.40 -1.24 -15.87
CA LYS A 218 -22.59 -0.26 -16.94
C LYS A 218 -23.10 -1.07 -18.11
N ALA A 219 -24.35 -0.80 -18.47
CA ALA A 219 -25.09 -1.44 -19.54
C ALA A 219 -24.26 -1.47 -20.84
N TYR A 220 -23.63 -2.61 -21.10
CA TYR A 220 -23.06 -2.94 -22.41
C TYR A 220 -24.18 -3.53 -23.29
N ASN A 221 -25.28 -2.80 -23.43
CA ASN A 221 -26.45 -3.14 -24.25
C ASN A 221 -27.04 -1.85 -24.84
N ARG A 222 -26.21 -1.05 -25.52
CA ARG A 222 -26.71 0.08 -26.30
C ARG A 222 -25.77 0.50 -27.44
N ILE A 223 -25.17 -0.46 -28.13
CA ILE A 223 -24.72 -0.32 -29.53
C ILE A 223 -24.90 -1.70 -30.14
N ASN A 224 -26.08 -1.93 -30.71
CA ASN A 224 -26.52 -3.02 -31.61
C ASN A 224 -28.03 -3.22 -31.40
N LYS A 225 -28.79 -2.20 -31.77
CA LYS A 225 -30.15 -2.31 -32.28
C LYS A 225 -30.43 -1.10 -33.16
#